data_AF-A0AAD7PRK8-F1
#
_entry.id   AF-A0AAD7PRK8-F1
#
_cell.length_a   1.000
_cell.length_b   1.000
_cell.length_c   1.000
_cell.angle_alpha   90.00
_cell.angle_beta   90.00
_cell.angle_gamma   90.00
#
_symmetry.space_group_name_H-M   'P 1'
#
loop_
_entity.id
_entity.type
_entity.pdbx_description
1 polymer ?
#
loop_
_entity_poly.entity_id
_entity_poly.type
_entity_poly.pdbx_seq_one_letter_code
_entity_poly.pdbx_strand_id
1 'polypeptide(L)'
;MDQSLVIDVAQELPRTEPPLTTPHSCIYRVPPHIRKVNDEAYTPEVISIGPFHFGNERLQFMERHKLRYLKSFLDRAQYRKSFKEWVVYVTNLNPSVRSYYANLIELNDHDLAKVILVDASFILELFLRNFNDEWTDEIFNGAFPNRQDNIGVLLPSLLQLSFEYFAYYKNQRLMQYGCKL
;
A
#
# COMPACT_ATOMS: atom_id res chain seq x y z
N MET A 1 12.35 50.03 -2.27
CA MET A 1 12.16 48.57 -2.32
C MET A 1 12.31 48.08 -0.90
N ASP A 2 11.29 47.42 -0.34
CA ASP A 2 11.26 47.09 1.09
C ASP A 2 12.31 46.01 1.41
N GLN A 3 13.41 46.44 2.02
CA GLN A 3 14.52 45.56 2.38
C GLN A 3 14.11 44.55 3.46
N SER A 4 13.08 44.83 4.28
CA SER A 4 12.56 43.86 5.25
C SER A 4 11.92 42.68 4.52
N LEU A 5 11.08 42.95 3.52
CA LEU A 5 10.42 41.92 2.73
C LEU A 5 11.44 41.00 2.03
N VAL A 6 12.55 41.56 1.55
CA VAL A 6 13.62 40.79 0.90
C VAL A 6 14.35 39.88 1.90
N ILE A 7 14.61 40.37 3.11
CA ILE A 7 15.27 39.60 4.18
C ILE A 7 14.35 38.49 4.67
N ASP A 8 13.06 38.79 4.88
CA ASP A 8 12.07 37.82 5.35
C ASP A 8 11.90 36.68 4.33
N VAL A 9 11.74 37.00 3.04
CA VAL A 9 11.64 35.98 1.98
C VAL A 9 12.96 35.21 1.82
N ALA A 10 14.11 35.86 1.94
CA ALA A 10 15.41 35.18 1.85
C ALA A 10 15.69 34.22 3.02
N GLN A 11 15.05 34.42 4.18
CA GLN A 11 15.12 33.49 5.32
C GLN A 11 14.16 32.31 5.17
N GLU A 12 13.10 32.46 4.39
CA GLU A 12 12.11 31.40 4.07
C GLU A 12 12.58 30.49 2.93
N LEU A 13 13.33 31.02 1.94
CA LEU A 13 13.82 30.26 0.78
C LEU A 13 14.66 28.99 1.13
N PRO A 14 15.52 28.98 2.15
CA PRO A 14 16.24 27.77 2.57
C PRO A 14 15.39 26.83 3.44
N ARG A 15 14.24 27.31 3.95
CA ARG A 15 13.28 26.53 4.74
C ARG A 15 12.22 25.88 3.87
N THR A 16 12.23 26.12 2.56
CA THR A 16 11.36 25.40 1.64
C THR A 16 11.74 23.93 1.72
N GLU A 17 10.83 23.13 2.28
CA GLU A 17 10.93 21.68 2.23
C GLU A 17 11.20 21.25 0.78
N PRO A 18 12.02 20.21 0.54
CA PRO A 18 12.17 19.65 -0.79
C PRO A 18 10.78 19.36 -1.38
N PRO A 19 10.62 19.39 -2.72
CA PRO A 19 9.32 19.18 -3.35
C PRO A 19 8.63 17.98 -2.70
N LEU A 20 7.45 18.21 -2.11
CA LEU A 20 6.67 17.17 -1.42
C LEU A 20 6.44 15.94 -2.33
N THR A 21 6.56 16.15 -3.64
CA THR A 21 6.49 15.14 -4.69
C THR A 21 7.87 14.69 -5.15
N THR A 22 8.20 13.42 -4.88
CA THR A 22 9.27 12.71 -5.59
C THR A 22 8.84 12.37 -7.03
N PRO A 23 9.77 12.09 -7.97
CA PRO A 23 9.43 11.61 -9.31
C PRO A 23 8.61 10.32 -9.35
N HIS A 24 8.59 9.57 -8.24
CA HIS A 24 7.85 8.31 -8.10
C HIS A 24 6.47 8.51 -7.46
N SER A 25 6.11 9.73 -7.06
CA SER A 25 4.83 10.00 -6.41
C SER A 25 3.67 9.65 -7.33
N CYS A 26 2.76 8.81 -6.86
CA CYS A 26 1.57 8.40 -7.61
C CYS A 26 0.30 8.35 -6.73
N ILE A 27 0.43 8.60 -5.42
CA ILE A 27 -0.68 8.63 -4.46
C ILE A 27 -0.78 10.03 -3.87
N TYR A 28 -1.92 10.69 -4.09
CA TYR A 28 -2.13 12.10 -3.77
C TYR A 28 -3.28 12.28 -2.79
N ARG A 29 -3.15 13.24 -1.84
CA ARG A 29 -4.33 13.72 -1.13
C ARG A 29 -5.19 14.56 -2.07
N VAL A 30 -6.50 14.45 -1.90
CA VAL A 30 -7.45 15.32 -2.60
C VAL A 30 -7.22 16.76 -2.13
N PRO A 31 -6.98 17.72 -3.04
CA PRO A 31 -6.77 19.11 -2.67
C PRO A 31 -7.93 19.66 -1.83
N PRO A 32 -7.67 20.48 -0.78
CA PRO A 32 -8.71 20.93 0.15
C PRO A 32 -9.89 21.64 -0.51
N HIS A 33 -9.66 22.41 -1.58
CA HIS A 33 -10.72 23.12 -2.30
C HIS A 33 -11.68 22.17 -3.03
N ILE A 34 -11.15 21.05 -3.58
CA ILE A 34 -11.96 19.99 -4.20
C ILE A 34 -12.71 19.22 -3.12
N ARG A 35 -11.99 18.85 -2.04
CA ARG A 35 -12.56 18.11 -0.92
C ARG A 35 -13.72 18.85 -0.25
N LYS A 36 -13.65 20.18 -0.13
CA LYS A 36 -14.73 21.02 0.43
C LYS A 36 -16.03 20.97 -0.38
N VAL A 37 -15.98 20.68 -1.68
CA VAL A 37 -17.18 20.57 -2.51
C VAL A 37 -18.01 19.35 -2.10
N ASN A 38 -17.34 18.25 -1.75
CA ASN A 38 -17.98 17.03 -1.27
C ASN A 38 -17.00 16.22 -0.41
N ASP A 39 -16.98 16.45 0.91
CA ASP A 39 -16.03 15.78 1.80
C ASP A 39 -16.30 14.28 1.93
N GLU A 40 -17.57 13.89 1.85
CA GLU A 40 -18.01 12.49 1.97
C GLU A 40 -17.50 11.64 0.81
N ALA A 41 -17.50 12.16 -0.42
CA ALA A 41 -16.97 11.46 -1.59
C ALA A 41 -15.47 11.11 -1.51
N TYR A 42 -14.72 11.78 -0.62
CA TYR A 42 -13.29 11.55 -0.43
C TYR A 42 -12.96 10.99 0.96
N THR A 43 -13.96 10.60 1.73
CA THR A 43 -13.80 9.98 3.04
C THR A 43 -14.20 8.53 2.93
N PRO A 44 -13.31 7.58 3.27
CA PRO A 44 -13.71 6.19 3.31
C PRO A 44 -14.83 5.96 4.32
N GLU A 45 -15.92 5.33 3.87
CA GLU A 45 -17.10 5.04 4.71
C GLU A 45 -17.02 3.68 5.39
N VAL A 46 -16.49 2.68 4.68
CA VAL A 46 -16.46 1.29 5.15
C VAL A 46 -15.06 0.92 5.62
N ILE A 47 -14.05 1.10 4.77
CA ILE A 47 -12.69 0.62 5.00
C ILE A 47 -11.65 1.67 4.60
N SER A 48 -10.69 1.91 5.49
CA SER A 48 -9.50 2.69 5.19
C SER A 48 -8.41 1.79 4.63
N ILE A 49 -7.78 2.24 3.54
CA ILE A 49 -6.59 1.61 2.94
C ILE A 49 -5.52 2.69 2.82
N GLY A 50 -4.35 2.41 3.39
CA GLY A 50 -3.19 3.27 3.37
C GLY A 50 -3.14 4.31 4.49
N PRO A 51 -2.00 5.00 4.63
CA PRO A 51 -1.71 5.90 5.74
C PRO A 51 -2.51 7.21 5.72
N PHE A 52 -3.02 7.65 4.55
CA PHE A 52 -3.79 8.90 4.47
C PHE A 52 -5.14 8.88 5.19
N HIS A 53 -5.68 7.69 5.42
CA HIS A 53 -6.97 7.50 6.09
C HIS A 53 -6.82 6.72 7.41
N PHE A 54 -5.60 6.60 7.92
CA PHE A 54 -5.33 5.93 9.18
C PHE A 54 -5.90 6.72 10.37
N GLY A 55 -6.34 6.00 11.41
CA GLY A 55 -6.78 6.61 12.68
C GLY A 55 -8.22 7.11 12.72
N ASN A 56 -9.03 6.91 11.67
CA ASN A 56 -10.44 7.29 11.69
C ASN A 56 -11.24 6.35 12.62
N GLU A 57 -11.77 6.90 13.72
CA GLU A 57 -12.51 6.14 14.73
C GLU A 57 -13.73 5.39 14.17
N ARG A 58 -14.40 5.96 13.17
CA ARG A 58 -15.57 5.33 12.52
C ARG A 58 -15.22 4.01 11.82
N LEU A 59 -13.95 3.82 11.46
CA LEU A 59 -13.46 2.68 10.69
C LEU A 59 -12.81 1.61 11.57
N GLN A 60 -12.77 1.78 12.90
CA GLN A 60 -12.13 0.83 13.82
C GLN A 60 -12.68 -0.60 13.72
N PHE A 61 -13.97 -0.75 13.39
CA PHE A 61 -14.55 -2.06 13.15
C PHE A 61 -13.84 -2.79 12.00
N MET A 62 -13.62 -2.09 10.89
CA MET A 62 -12.92 -2.65 9.73
C MET A 62 -11.42 -2.79 9.99
N GLU A 63 -10.79 -1.94 10.80
CA GLU A 63 -9.40 -2.16 11.25
C GLU A 63 -9.25 -3.52 11.96
N ARG A 64 -10.19 -3.88 12.84
CA ARG A 64 -10.21 -5.22 13.47
C ARG A 64 -10.47 -6.34 12.47
N HIS A 65 -11.28 -6.09 11.46
CA HIS A 65 -11.56 -7.08 10.41
C HIS A 65 -10.31 -7.34 9.55
N LYS A 66 -9.55 -6.29 9.18
CA LYS A 66 -8.27 -6.42 8.47
C LYS A 66 -7.26 -7.27 9.25
N LEU A 67 -7.21 -7.14 10.59
CA LEU A 67 -6.35 -8.00 11.43
C LEU A 67 -6.71 -9.48 11.36
N ARG A 68 -8.00 -9.83 11.18
CA ARG A 68 -8.41 -11.23 10.99
C ARG A 68 -7.91 -11.77 9.65
N TYR A 69 -7.91 -10.94 8.61
CA TYR A 69 -7.37 -11.29 7.29
C TYR A 69 -5.85 -11.43 7.33
N LEU A 70 -5.15 -10.53 8.02
CA LEU A 70 -3.71 -10.70 8.29
C LEU A 70 -3.42 -12.04 8.96
N LYS A 71 -4.19 -12.42 9.99
CA LYS A 71 -4.02 -13.72 10.64
C LYS A 71 -4.18 -14.86 9.63
N SER A 72 -5.25 -14.86 8.84
CA SER A 72 -5.48 -15.91 7.85
C SER A 72 -4.42 -15.96 6.74
N PHE A 73 -3.95 -14.79 6.29
CA PHE A 73 -2.84 -14.68 5.34
C PHE A 73 -1.57 -15.31 5.92
N LEU A 74 -1.26 -15.02 7.18
CA LEU A 74 -0.10 -15.57 7.87
C LEU A 74 -0.24 -17.08 8.09
N ASP A 75 -1.43 -17.57 8.45
CA ASP A 75 -1.72 -19.01 8.60
C ASP A 75 -1.52 -19.73 7.25
N ARG A 76 -1.91 -19.10 6.12
CA ARG A 76 -1.65 -19.60 4.77
C ARG A 76 -0.16 -19.57 4.41
N ALA A 77 0.55 -18.52 4.81
CA ALA A 77 1.97 -18.31 4.54
C ALA A 77 2.91 -18.97 5.58
N GLN A 78 2.39 -19.67 6.58
CA GLN A 78 3.11 -20.05 7.81
C GLN A 78 4.37 -20.88 7.59
N TYR A 79 4.43 -21.62 6.47
CA TYR A 79 5.58 -22.47 6.12
C TYR A 79 6.68 -21.72 5.36
N ARG A 80 6.49 -20.42 5.07
CA ARG A 80 7.35 -19.67 4.14
C ARG A 80 8.18 -18.60 4.83
N LYS A 81 7.60 -17.87 5.80
CA LYS A 81 8.27 -16.76 6.51
C LYS A 81 7.64 -16.54 7.87
N SER A 82 8.45 -16.35 8.91
CA SER A 82 7.95 -16.02 10.24
C SER A 82 7.31 -14.62 10.28
N PHE A 83 6.39 -14.40 11.21
CA PHE A 83 5.78 -13.09 11.40
C PHE A 83 6.82 -11.97 11.62
N LYS A 84 7.90 -12.27 12.35
CA LYS A 84 8.99 -11.31 12.59
C LYS A 84 9.69 -10.91 11.29
N GLU A 85 9.98 -11.87 10.42
CA GLU A 85 10.62 -11.59 9.13
C GLU A 85 9.70 -10.78 8.20
N TRP A 86 8.38 -10.95 8.30
CA TRP A 86 7.40 -10.10 7.61
C TRP A 86 7.43 -8.65 8.10
N VAL A 87 7.41 -8.45 9.41
CA VAL A 87 7.51 -7.11 10.02
C VAL A 87 8.79 -6.41 9.58
N VAL A 88 9.94 -7.08 9.68
CA VAL A 88 11.24 -6.50 9.24
C VAL A 88 11.20 -6.14 7.75
N TYR A 89 10.67 -7.02 6.91
CA TYR A 89 10.57 -6.77 5.48
C TYR A 89 9.73 -5.53 5.16
N VAL A 90 8.54 -5.41 5.76
CA VAL A 90 7.66 -4.24 5.52
C VAL A 90 8.27 -2.96 6.08
N THR A 91 8.90 -3.00 7.26
CA THR A 91 9.62 -1.82 7.81
C THR A 91 10.71 -1.33 6.86
N ASN A 92 11.47 -2.24 6.24
CA ASN A 92 12.50 -1.87 5.26
C ASN A 92 11.94 -1.24 3.98
N LEU A 93 10.64 -1.44 3.69
CA LEU A 93 9.98 -0.79 2.55
C LEU A 93 9.51 0.63 2.85
N ASN A 94 9.50 1.09 4.09
CA ASN A 94 8.97 2.41 4.47
C ASN A 94 9.53 3.58 3.63
N PRO A 95 10.84 3.68 3.33
CA PRO A 95 11.35 4.76 2.48
C PRO A 95 10.74 4.73 1.07
N SER A 96 10.59 3.54 0.49
CA SER A 96 9.95 3.36 -0.82
C SER A 96 8.45 3.62 -0.75
N VAL A 97 7.76 3.19 0.31
CA VAL A 97 6.34 3.50 0.50
C VAL A 97 6.15 5.01 0.52
N ARG A 98 6.94 5.74 1.32
CA ARG A 98 6.87 7.19 1.42
C ARG A 98 7.12 7.90 0.08
N SER A 99 8.00 7.39 -0.77
CA SER A 99 8.28 8.03 -2.07
C SER A 99 7.10 7.99 -3.04
N TYR A 100 6.16 7.05 -2.88
CA TYR A 100 4.94 6.98 -3.70
C TYR A 100 3.85 7.97 -3.28
N TYR A 101 3.93 8.55 -2.08
CA TYR A 101 2.95 9.51 -1.58
C TYR A 101 3.43 10.94 -1.81
N ALA A 102 2.61 11.75 -2.47
CA ALA A 102 2.89 13.15 -2.80
C ALA A 102 2.83 14.10 -1.60
N ASN A 103 2.33 13.62 -0.45
CA ASN A 103 2.24 14.38 0.78
C ASN A 103 2.94 13.60 1.89
N LEU A 104 3.46 14.34 2.89
CA LEU A 104 4.11 13.75 4.05
C LEU A 104 3.17 12.75 4.76
N ILE A 105 3.70 11.56 5.03
CA ILE A 105 3.08 10.59 5.93
C ILE A 105 3.56 10.87 7.35
N GLU A 106 2.68 11.44 8.19
CA GLU A 106 2.95 11.79 9.59
C GLU A 106 2.87 10.57 10.54
N LEU A 107 3.28 9.40 10.07
CA LEU A 107 3.43 8.20 10.88
C LEU A 107 4.91 7.95 11.11
N ASN A 108 5.28 7.48 12.30
CA ASN A 108 6.61 6.91 12.51
C ASN A 108 6.74 5.58 11.71
N ASP A 109 7.95 5.07 11.58
CA ASP A 109 8.21 3.87 10.77
C ASP A 109 7.53 2.61 11.31
N HIS A 110 7.35 2.51 12.63
CA HIS A 110 6.64 1.38 13.24
C HIS A 110 5.16 1.40 12.85
N ASP A 111 4.50 2.55 12.96
CA ASP A 111 3.08 2.68 12.66
C ASP A 111 2.82 2.59 11.16
N LEU A 112 3.70 3.16 10.32
CA LEU A 112 3.61 2.98 8.88
C LEU A 112 3.72 1.50 8.48
N ALA A 113 4.73 0.79 9.01
CA ALA A 113 4.91 -0.63 8.71
C ALA A 113 3.70 -1.46 9.13
N LYS A 114 3.10 -1.15 10.29
CA LYS A 114 1.88 -1.80 10.77
C LYS A 114 0.70 -1.56 9.81
N VAL A 115 0.47 -0.32 9.39
CA VAL A 115 -0.61 0.01 8.44
C VAL A 115 -0.42 -0.73 7.13
N ILE A 116 0.77 -0.66 6.53
CA ILE A 116 1.06 -1.30 5.26
C ILE A 116 0.93 -2.83 5.35
N LEU A 117 1.44 -3.45 6.41
CA LEU A 117 1.35 -4.90 6.59
C LEU A 117 -0.10 -5.36 6.70
N VAL A 118 -0.92 -4.67 7.51
CA VAL A 118 -2.33 -5.01 7.72
C VAL A 118 -3.14 -4.80 6.43
N ASP A 119 -2.94 -3.68 5.74
CA ASP A 119 -3.70 -3.33 4.55
C ASP A 119 -3.34 -4.19 3.35
N ALA A 120 -2.05 -4.42 3.12
CA ALA A 120 -1.59 -5.31 2.06
C ALA A 120 -2.12 -6.74 2.30
N SER A 121 -1.98 -7.27 3.52
CA SER A 121 -2.44 -8.62 3.83
C SER A 121 -3.97 -8.74 3.71
N PHE A 122 -4.71 -7.70 4.09
CA PHE A 122 -6.16 -7.67 3.89
C PHE A 122 -6.54 -7.74 2.41
N ILE A 123 -5.95 -6.91 1.55
CA ILE A 123 -6.24 -6.89 0.12
C ILE A 123 -5.92 -8.24 -0.51
N LEU A 124 -4.75 -8.81 -0.18
CA LEU A 124 -4.30 -10.07 -0.76
C LEU A 124 -5.17 -11.24 -0.32
N GLU A 125 -5.43 -11.38 0.98
CA GLU A 125 -6.29 -12.45 1.49
C GLU A 125 -7.74 -12.30 1.03
N LEU A 126 -8.24 -11.07 0.84
CA LEU A 126 -9.54 -10.83 0.22
C LEU A 126 -9.58 -11.38 -1.20
N PHE A 127 -8.57 -11.11 -2.01
CA PHE A 127 -8.51 -11.65 -3.36
C PHE A 127 -8.37 -13.17 -3.37
N LEU A 128 -7.48 -13.73 -2.55
CA LEU A 128 -7.28 -15.18 -2.45
C LEU A 128 -8.56 -15.93 -2.03
N ARG A 129 -9.41 -15.33 -1.20
CA ARG A 129 -10.70 -15.94 -0.81
C ARG A 129 -11.75 -15.88 -1.90
N ASN A 130 -11.78 -14.78 -2.64
CA ASN A 130 -12.89 -14.45 -3.54
C ASN A 130 -12.64 -14.92 -4.98
N PHE A 131 -11.38 -15.19 -5.33
CA PHE A 131 -10.97 -15.56 -6.70
C PHE A 131 -10.20 -16.88 -6.73
N ASN A 132 -10.46 -17.79 -5.78
CA ASN A 132 -9.77 -19.06 -5.55
C ASN A 132 -9.88 -20.05 -6.73
N ASP A 133 -9.18 -19.75 -7.82
CA ASP A 133 -8.91 -20.61 -8.97
C ASP A 133 -7.47 -21.16 -8.91
N GLU A 134 -7.17 -22.21 -9.70
CA GLU A 134 -5.84 -22.84 -9.75
C GLU A 134 -4.71 -21.81 -10.01
N TRP A 135 -5.02 -20.75 -10.75
CA TRP A 135 -4.06 -19.72 -11.13
C TRP A 135 -3.68 -18.80 -9.96
N THR A 136 -4.64 -18.45 -9.09
CA THR A 136 -4.35 -17.70 -7.86
C THR A 136 -3.42 -18.45 -6.91
N ASP A 137 -3.55 -19.79 -6.83
CA ASP A 137 -2.62 -20.62 -6.07
C ASP A 137 -1.22 -20.63 -6.70
N GLU A 138 -1.12 -20.75 -8.02
CA GLU A 138 0.17 -20.72 -8.74
C GLU A 138 0.96 -19.43 -8.48
N ILE A 139 0.33 -18.27 -8.53
CA ILE A 139 0.99 -16.99 -8.24
C ILE A 139 1.33 -16.84 -6.78
N PHE A 140 0.42 -17.25 -5.90
CA PHE A 140 0.71 -17.22 -4.48
C PHE A 140 1.94 -18.08 -4.18
N ASN A 141 2.05 -19.24 -4.82
CA ASN A 141 3.21 -20.12 -4.72
C ASN A 141 4.46 -19.54 -5.40
N GLY A 142 4.32 -18.84 -6.54
CA GLY A 142 5.43 -18.18 -7.23
C GLY A 142 5.97 -16.96 -6.48
N ALA A 143 5.10 -16.11 -5.96
CA ALA A 143 5.46 -14.93 -5.17
C ALA A 143 5.93 -15.27 -3.76
N PHE A 144 5.54 -16.44 -3.25
CA PHE A 144 5.99 -16.98 -1.97
C PHE A 144 6.39 -18.44 -2.17
N PRO A 145 7.60 -18.77 -2.66
CA PRO A 145 8.04 -20.15 -2.82
C PRO A 145 8.27 -20.83 -1.46
N ASN A 146 8.18 -22.17 -1.38
CA ASN A 146 8.45 -22.86 -0.13
C ASN A 146 9.95 -22.84 0.17
N ARG A 147 10.29 -22.81 1.47
CA ARG A 147 11.68 -22.76 1.95
C ARG A 147 12.52 -23.97 1.53
N GLN A 148 11.87 -25.10 1.24
CA GLN A 148 12.50 -26.36 0.84
C GLN A 148 12.80 -26.45 -0.66
N ASP A 149 12.27 -25.52 -1.46
CA ASP A 149 12.37 -25.62 -2.92
C ASP A 149 13.76 -25.26 -3.47
N ASN A 150 14.72 -24.83 -2.63
CA ASN A 150 16.18 -24.77 -2.86
C ASN A 150 16.68 -24.32 -4.25
N ILE A 151 15.88 -23.57 -4.98
CA ILE A 151 16.26 -22.85 -6.18
C ILE A 151 16.54 -21.43 -5.70
N GLY A 152 17.55 -20.76 -6.24
CA GLY A 152 17.91 -19.37 -5.92
C GLY A 152 16.83 -18.36 -6.34
N VAL A 153 15.61 -18.53 -5.84
CA VAL A 153 14.38 -17.86 -6.27
C VAL A 153 14.18 -16.63 -5.42
N LEU A 154 14.07 -15.53 -6.14
CA LEU A 154 13.59 -14.20 -5.79
C LEU A 154 12.88 -14.08 -4.43
N LEU A 155 13.33 -13.08 -3.67
CA LEU A 155 12.68 -12.61 -2.45
C LEU A 155 11.16 -12.63 -2.59
N PRO A 156 10.43 -13.15 -1.60
CA PRO A 156 8.99 -13.06 -1.60
C PRO A 156 8.57 -11.61 -1.73
N SER A 157 7.77 -11.32 -2.76
CA SER A 157 7.53 -9.97 -3.23
C SER A 157 6.04 -9.72 -3.26
N LEU A 158 5.55 -8.97 -2.28
CA LEU A 158 4.18 -8.43 -2.28
C LEU A 158 3.91 -7.65 -3.59
N LEU A 159 4.95 -7.03 -4.15
CA LEU A 159 4.91 -6.36 -5.44
C LEU A 159 4.73 -7.35 -6.59
N GLN A 160 5.39 -8.50 -6.57
CA GLN A 160 5.21 -9.55 -7.58
C GLN A 160 3.79 -10.10 -7.53
N LEU A 161 3.32 -10.44 -6.34
CA LEU A 161 1.96 -10.97 -6.16
C LEU A 161 0.91 -9.95 -6.64
N SER A 162 1.03 -8.69 -6.23
CA SER A 162 0.09 -7.65 -6.66
C SER A 162 0.18 -7.38 -8.16
N PHE A 163 1.38 -7.28 -8.73
CA PHE A 163 1.58 -7.02 -10.15
C PHE A 163 1.05 -8.15 -11.03
N GLU A 164 1.42 -9.40 -10.74
CA GLU A 164 0.96 -10.57 -11.49
C GLU A 164 -0.55 -10.71 -11.40
N TYR A 165 -1.11 -10.59 -10.20
CA TYR A 165 -2.55 -10.67 -9.98
C TYR A 165 -3.32 -9.60 -10.78
N PHE A 166 -2.91 -8.33 -10.70
CA PHE A 166 -3.58 -7.27 -11.46
C PHE A 166 -3.39 -7.43 -12.98
N ALA A 167 -2.23 -7.93 -13.43
CA ALA A 167 -1.96 -8.18 -14.84
C ALA A 167 -2.91 -9.25 -15.43
N TYR A 168 -3.12 -10.36 -14.73
CA TYR A 168 -4.10 -11.37 -15.16
C TYR A 168 -5.52 -10.91 -15.07
N TYR A 169 -5.90 -10.20 -14.00
CA TYR A 169 -7.27 -9.72 -13.91
C TYR A 169 -7.58 -8.78 -15.08
N LYS A 170 -6.62 -7.93 -15.48
CA LYS A 170 -6.72 -7.12 -16.70
C LYS A 170 -6.87 -8.00 -17.95
N ASN A 171 -6.10 -9.07 -18.08
CA ASN A 171 -6.15 -9.98 -19.24
C ASN A 171 -7.45 -10.81 -19.31
N GLN A 172 -7.93 -11.37 -18.19
CA GLN A 172 -9.19 -12.11 -18.12
C GLN A 172 -10.38 -11.21 -18.47
N ARG A 173 -10.37 -9.96 -18.00
CA ARG A 173 -11.41 -8.98 -18.34
C ARG A 173 -11.36 -8.61 -19.83
N LEU A 174 -10.19 -8.46 -20.43
CA LEU A 174 -10.06 -8.22 -21.87
C LEU A 174 -10.60 -9.39 -22.71
N MET A 175 -10.39 -10.63 -22.26
CA MET A 175 -10.93 -11.84 -22.89
C MET A 175 -12.45 -11.96 -22.73
N GLN A 176 -13.01 -11.56 -21.59
CA GLN A 176 -14.45 -11.63 -21.30
C GLN A 176 -15.28 -10.58 -22.07
N TYR A 177 -14.67 -9.45 -22.47
CA TYR A 177 -15.32 -8.38 -23.25
C TYR A 177 -14.91 -8.36 -24.74
N GLY A 178 -14.19 -9.38 -25.23
CA GLY A 178 -13.89 -9.54 -26.66
C GLY A 178 -13.00 -8.44 -27.26
N CYS A 179 -12.24 -7.70 -26.45
CA CYS A 179 -11.37 -6.65 -26.94
C CYS A 179 -10.06 -7.27 -27.46
N LYS A 180 -10.05 -7.65 -28.74
CA LYS A 180 -8.83 -7.99 -29.46
C LYS A 180 -8.08 -6.68 -29.77
N LEU A 181 -6.83 -6.57 -29.31
CA LEU A 181 -5.88 -5.57 -29.82
C LEU A 181 -5.58 -5.83 -31.30
#